data_AF-A0A3D0XZY9-F1
#
_entry.id   AF-A0A3D0XZY9-F1
#
_cell.length_a   1.000
_cell.length_b   1.000
_cell.length_c   1.000
_cell.angle_alpha   90.00
_cell.angle_beta   90.00
_cell.angle_gamma   90.00
#
_symmetry.space_group_name_H-M   'P 1'
#
loop_
_entity.id
_entity.type
_entity.pdbx_description
1 polymer ?
#
loop_
_entity_poly.entity_id
_entity_poly.type
_entity_poly.pdbx_seq_one_letter_code
_entity_poly.pdbx_strand_id
1 'polypeptide(L)'
;MNIMKKSIVILMIFTFLMSLNIISKAKNEIEENIPDINGDIDNNDDINASLDDILSNNGIPSEFNSVIEKSDSDGNYFNISKNSITLDQEFSGDVFIMCADKVTIDSYVSGNVFICANEVEITKNAEITSSMFCIAKDMKINGGIDLNAYCIAGNFNLG
;
A
#
# COMPACT_ATOMS: atom_id res chain seq x y z
N MET A 1 26.86 25.61 -10.80
CA MET A 1 25.77 24.99 -10.01
C MET A 1 24.91 23.98 -10.80
N ASN A 2 25.35 23.46 -11.96
CA ASN A 2 24.62 22.43 -12.72
C ASN A 2 25.23 21.03 -12.63
N ILE A 3 26.53 20.91 -12.35
CA ILE A 3 27.22 19.61 -12.23
C ILE A 3 26.76 18.86 -10.98
N MET A 4 26.66 19.54 -9.84
CA MET A 4 26.34 18.92 -8.55
C MET A 4 24.91 18.35 -8.52
N LYS A 5 23.95 19.02 -9.15
CA LYS A 5 22.56 18.52 -9.29
C LYS A 5 22.49 17.29 -10.21
N LYS A 6 23.26 17.27 -11.29
CA LYS A 6 23.33 16.10 -12.20
C LYS A 6 23.99 14.90 -11.52
N SER A 7 25.05 15.12 -10.75
CA SER A 7 25.73 14.06 -10.00
C SER A 7 24.83 13.44 -8.93
N ILE A 8 23.96 14.21 -8.28
CA ILE A 8 23.04 13.70 -7.25
C ILE A 8 21.93 12.83 -7.84
N VAL A 9 21.40 13.20 -9.01
CA VAL A 9 20.39 12.41 -9.72
C VAL A 9 20.96 11.07 -10.19
N ILE A 10 22.20 11.08 -10.70
CA ILE A 10 22.89 9.85 -11.11
C ILE A 10 23.12 8.93 -9.90
N LEU A 11 23.50 9.48 -8.75
CA LEU A 11 23.70 8.71 -7.52
C LEU A 11 22.39 8.06 -7.04
N MET A 12 21.28 8.79 -7.07
CA MET A 12 19.96 8.26 -6.68
C MET A 12 19.48 7.12 -7.60
N ILE A 13 19.67 7.25 -8.91
CA ILE A 13 19.33 6.19 -9.88
C ILE A 13 20.20 4.94 -9.62
N PHE A 14 21.48 5.12 -9.36
CA PHE A 14 22.40 4.02 -9.07
C PHE A 14 22.03 3.26 -7.79
N THR A 15 21.65 3.96 -6.72
CA THR A 15 21.20 3.31 -5.48
C THR A 15 19.90 2.52 -5.67
N PHE A 16 18.97 3.03 -6.48
CA PHE A 16 17.70 2.35 -6.77
C PHE A 16 17.89 1.07 -7.61
N LEU A 17 18.84 1.07 -8.55
CA LEU A 17 19.14 -0.11 -9.37
C LEU A 17 19.76 -1.26 -8.56
N MET A 18 20.53 -0.94 -7.52
CA MET A 18 21.17 -1.97 -6.67
C MET A 18 20.16 -2.71 -5.77
N SER A 19 19.04 -2.10 -5.41
CA SER A 19 17.98 -2.74 -4.60
C SER A 19 17.15 -3.78 -5.35
N LEU A 20 17.27 -3.90 -6.67
CA LEU A 20 16.45 -4.80 -7.49
C LEU A 20 16.93 -6.27 -7.49
N ASN A 21 18.00 -6.62 -6.78
CA ASN A 21 18.64 -7.95 -6.86
C ASN A 21 18.19 -8.98 -5.81
N ILE A 22 17.02 -8.83 -5.19
CA ILE A 22 16.49 -9.86 -4.26
C ILE A 22 15.27 -10.54 -4.88
N ILE A 23 15.52 -11.42 -5.86
CA ILE A 23 14.53 -12.43 -6.27
C ILE A 23 15.03 -13.76 -5.73
N SER A 24 14.54 -14.14 -4.55
CA SER A 24 14.69 -15.50 -4.02
C SER A 24 13.69 -16.39 -4.75
N LYS A 25 14.18 -17.38 -5.52
CA LYS A 25 13.33 -18.44 -6.09
C LYS A 25 13.05 -19.47 -4.99
N ALA A 26 11.83 -19.50 -4.45
CA ALA A 26 11.34 -20.65 -3.72
C ALA A 26 11.08 -21.79 -4.73
N LYS A 27 11.68 -22.96 -4.49
CA LYS A 27 11.48 -24.18 -5.28
C LYS A 27 10.18 -24.83 -4.81
N ASN A 28 9.18 -24.94 -5.69
CA ASN A 28 7.92 -25.63 -5.38
C ASN A 28 8.01 -27.06 -5.92
N GLU A 29 8.18 -28.05 -5.05
CA GLU A 29 8.00 -29.46 -5.38
C GLU A 29 6.64 -29.89 -4.84
N ILE A 30 5.70 -30.22 -5.74
CA ILE A 30 4.47 -30.93 -5.38
C ILE A 30 4.49 -32.22 -6.21
N GLU A 31 4.80 -33.35 -5.56
CA GLU A 31 4.46 -34.68 -6.06
C GLU A 31 2.93 -34.80 -6.03
N GLU A 32 2.30 -34.88 -7.20
CA GLU A 32 0.88 -35.22 -7.31
C GLU A 32 0.68 -36.70 -7.02
N ASN A 33 0.04 -37.00 -5.88
CA ASN A 33 -0.64 -38.27 -5.66
C ASN A 33 -2.13 -37.96 -5.53
N ILE A 34 -2.86 -38.00 -6.65
CA ILE A 34 -4.28 -37.66 -6.73
C ILE A 34 -5.11 -38.88 -6.30
N PRO A 35 -5.94 -38.80 -5.25
CA PRO A 35 -6.93 -39.83 -4.95
C PRO A 35 -8.18 -39.68 -5.85
N ASP A 36 -8.70 -40.83 -6.26
CA ASP A 36 -9.88 -41.04 -7.11
C ASP A 36 -11.15 -40.40 -6.51
N ILE A 37 -11.78 -39.47 -7.23
CA ILE A 37 -12.98 -38.73 -6.79
C ILE A 37 -14.21 -39.57 -7.13
N ASN A 38 -14.75 -40.27 -6.12
CA ASN A 38 -16.14 -40.71 -6.09
C ASN A 38 -16.69 -40.49 -4.68
N GLY A 39 -17.43 -39.40 -4.47
CA GLY A 39 -18.14 -39.12 -3.22
C GLY A 39 -18.80 -37.75 -3.22
N ASP A 40 -20.07 -37.73 -2.84
CA ASP A 40 -21.06 -36.65 -2.77
C ASP A 40 -20.57 -35.18 -2.72
N ILE A 41 -21.26 -34.34 -3.49
CA ILE A 41 -21.26 -32.88 -3.37
C ILE A 41 -21.86 -32.52 -2.01
N ASP A 42 -21.03 -32.02 -1.09
CA ASP A 42 -21.49 -31.29 0.09
C ASP A 42 -21.09 -29.82 -0.04
N ASN A 43 -22.08 -28.94 0.15
CA ASN A 43 -21.90 -27.50 0.04
C ASN A 43 -21.24 -26.99 1.31
N ASN A 44 -20.06 -26.38 1.20
CA ASN A 44 -19.76 -25.03 1.70
C ASN A 44 -18.25 -24.79 1.79
N ASP A 45 -17.86 -23.63 1.26
CA ASP A 45 -16.74 -22.78 1.64
C ASP A 45 -15.32 -23.38 1.54
N ASP A 46 -14.70 -23.17 0.38
CA ASP A 46 -13.40 -22.50 0.25
C ASP A 46 -12.98 -22.41 -1.24
N ILE A 47 -13.54 -21.44 -1.97
CA ILE A 47 -12.99 -21.04 -3.27
C ILE A 47 -11.78 -20.14 -3.01
N ASN A 48 -10.61 -20.76 -2.82
CA ASN A 48 -9.33 -20.05 -2.93
C ASN A 48 -9.00 -19.85 -4.43
N ALA A 49 -9.67 -18.89 -5.06
CA ALA A 49 -9.33 -18.48 -6.42
C ALA A 49 -8.01 -17.70 -6.39
N SER A 50 -7.00 -18.24 -7.06
CA SER A 50 -5.73 -17.55 -7.29
C SER A 50 -5.97 -16.17 -7.91
N LEU A 51 -5.24 -15.16 -7.47
CA LEU A 51 -5.35 -13.77 -7.93
C LEU A 51 -5.23 -13.65 -9.47
N ASP A 52 -4.50 -14.58 -10.09
CA ASP A 52 -4.31 -14.63 -11.54
C ASP A 52 -5.56 -15.10 -12.32
N ASP A 53 -6.42 -15.93 -11.72
CA ASP A 53 -7.67 -16.37 -12.36
C ASP A 53 -8.75 -15.28 -12.37
N ILE A 54 -8.70 -14.35 -11.41
CA ILE A 54 -9.62 -13.21 -11.33
C ILE A 54 -9.28 -12.15 -12.40
N LEU A 55 -8.00 -11.96 -12.68
CA LEU A 55 -7.51 -10.94 -13.62
C LEU A 55 -7.58 -11.38 -15.09
N SER A 56 -7.40 -12.68 -15.38
CA SER A 56 -7.30 -13.20 -16.75
C SER A 56 -8.65 -13.37 -17.46
N ASN A 57 -9.75 -13.63 -16.73
CA ASN A 57 -11.00 -14.06 -17.35
C ASN A 57 -12.09 -12.99 -17.50
N ASN A 58 -11.89 -11.78 -16.96
CA ASN A 58 -12.95 -10.76 -16.89
C ASN A 58 -12.61 -9.42 -17.54
N GLY A 59 -11.83 -9.43 -18.64
CA GLY A 59 -11.66 -8.31 -19.57
C GLY A 59 -11.79 -6.93 -18.94
N ILE A 60 -10.77 -6.49 -18.18
CA ILE A 60 -10.80 -5.24 -17.42
C ILE A 60 -11.17 -4.07 -18.35
N PRO A 61 -12.38 -3.49 -18.21
CA PRO A 61 -12.77 -2.30 -18.97
C PRO A 61 -12.01 -1.09 -18.43
N SER A 62 -11.82 -0.08 -19.28
CA SER A 62 -11.03 1.13 -19.05
C SER A 62 -11.50 2.08 -17.92
N GLU A 63 -12.30 1.62 -16.96
CA GLU A 63 -12.75 2.40 -15.81
C GLU A 63 -12.71 1.57 -14.52
N PHE A 64 -11.52 1.49 -13.91
CA PHE A 64 -11.31 0.88 -12.59
C PHE A 64 -12.01 1.68 -11.46
N ASN A 65 -13.32 1.52 -11.27
CA ASN A 65 -14.08 2.19 -10.18
C ASN A 65 -14.14 1.35 -8.88
N SER A 66 -13.34 0.29 -8.77
CA SER A 66 -13.33 -0.57 -7.59
C SER A 66 -12.42 -0.03 -6.49
N VAL A 67 -13.03 0.38 -5.37
CA VAL A 67 -12.33 0.50 -4.09
C VAL A 67 -12.01 -0.93 -3.63
N ILE A 68 -10.73 -1.22 -3.38
CA ILE A 68 -10.30 -2.45 -2.72
C ILE A 68 -9.97 -2.07 -1.29
N GLU A 69 -10.73 -2.57 -0.33
CA GLU A 69 -10.51 -2.34 1.10
C GLU A 69 -10.41 -3.69 1.80
N LYS A 70 -9.35 -3.89 2.58
CA LYS A 70 -9.13 -5.12 3.34
C LYS A 70 -8.44 -4.79 4.67
N SER A 71 -8.80 -5.54 5.70
CA SER A 71 -8.01 -5.65 6.92
C SER A 71 -7.63 -7.11 7.15
N ASP A 72 -6.48 -7.37 7.75
CA ASP A 72 -6.04 -8.72 8.12
C ASP A 72 -6.12 -8.98 9.64
N SER A 73 -5.76 -10.20 10.05
CA SER A 73 -5.77 -10.62 11.46
C SER A 73 -4.76 -9.86 12.33
N ASP A 74 -3.75 -9.25 11.71
CA ASP A 74 -2.68 -8.53 12.40
C ASP A 74 -3.05 -7.04 12.58
N GLY A 75 -4.23 -6.64 12.10
CA GLY A 75 -4.75 -5.28 12.19
C GLY A 75 -4.20 -4.35 11.12
N ASN A 76 -3.56 -4.89 10.07
CA ASN A 76 -3.10 -4.10 8.94
C ASN A 76 -4.30 -3.69 8.08
N TYR A 77 -4.22 -2.50 7.48
CA TYR A 77 -5.25 -1.94 6.63
C TYR A 77 -4.71 -1.69 5.23
N PHE A 78 -5.44 -2.14 4.21
CA PHE A 78 -5.10 -1.99 2.80
C PHE A 78 -6.23 -1.30 2.07
N ASN A 79 -5.93 -0.18 1.39
CA ASN A 79 -6.91 0.52 0.56
C ASN A 79 -6.33 0.95 -0.79
N ILE A 80 -7.01 0.58 -1.88
CA ILE A 80 -6.77 1.13 -3.21
C ILE A 80 -8.06 1.80 -3.69
N SER A 81 -8.02 3.10 -3.96
CA SER A 81 -9.20 3.87 -4.36
C SER A 81 -8.86 4.93 -5.40
N LYS A 82 -9.84 5.29 -6.23
CA LYS A 82 -9.75 6.52 -7.04
C LYS A 82 -10.24 7.75 -6.31
N ASN A 83 -11.15 7.57 -5.35
CA ASN A 83 -11.79 8.63 -4.61
C ASN A 83 -11.04 8.92 -3.32
N SER A 84 -11.24 10.12 -2.80
CA SER A 84 -10.75 10.52 -1.49
C SER A 84 -11.09 9.51 -0.39
N ILE A 85 -10.13 9.25 0.50
CA ILE A 85 -10.26 8.38 1.68
C ILE A 85 -10.06 9.23 2.93
N THR A 86 -10.86 8.98 3.96
CA THR A 86 -10.63 9.51 5.31
C THR A 86 -10.54 8.35 6.28
N LEU A 87 -9.44 8.28 7.03
CA LEU A 87 -9.25 7.36 8.14
C LEU A 87 -9.56 8.09 9.44
N ASP A 88 -10.72 7.80 10.02
CA ASP A 88 -11.23 8.42 11.26
C ASP A 88 -11.40 7.42 12.42
N GLN A 89 -11.06 6.16 12.19
CA GLN A 89 -10.98 5.10 13.21
C GLN A 89 -9.53 4.71 13.53
N GLU A 90 -9.30 4.05 14.66
CA GLU A 90 -7.96 3.61 15.06
C GLU A 90 -7.51 2.36 14.28
N PHE A 91 -6.21 2.29 13.97
CA PHE A 91 -5.59 1.15 13.30
C PHE A 91 -4.46 0.57 14.15
N SER A 92 -4.57 -0.70 14.54
CA SER A 92 -3.58 -1.36 15.40
C SER A 92 -2.34 -1.86 14.66
N GLY A 93 -2.43 -2.06 13.35
CA GLY A 93 -1.32 -2.50 12.49
C GLY A 93 -0.87 -1.41 11.50
N ASP A 94 -0.18 -1.86 10.45
CA ASP A 94 0.32 -1.00 9.38
C ASP A 94 -0.81 -0.58 8.41
N VAL A 95 -0.69 0.61 7.83
CA VAL A 95 -1.67 1.17 6.89
C VAL A 95 -1.02 1.33 5.51
N PHE A 96 -1.63 0.74 4.48
CA PHE A 96 -1.16 0.76 3.09
C PHE A 96 -2.23 1.35 2.19
N ILE A 97 -1.98 2.54 1.62
CA ILE A 97 -2.96 3.25 0.81
C ILE A 97 -2.37 3.68 -0.53
N MET A 98 -3.10 3.37 -1.59
CA MET A 98 -2.91 3.97 -2.92
C MET A 98 -4.21 4.65 -3.35
N CYS A 99 -4.21 5.97 -3.38
CA CYS A 99 -5.39 6.78 -3.69
C CYS A 99 -5.11 7.68 -4.89
N ALA A 100 -5.99 7.75 -5.89
CA ALA A 100 -5.76 8.69 -7.00
C ALA A 100 -5.98 10.16 -6.61
N ASP A 101 -6.74 10.42 -5.54
CA ASP A 101 -7.19 11.74 -5.11
C ASP A 101 -6.56 12.13 -3.76
N LYS A 102 -7.33 12.21 -2.68
CA LYS A 102 -6.83 12.64 -1.36
C LYS A 102 -6.88 11.52 -0.32
N VAL A 103 -5.85 11.43 0.52
CA VAL A 103 -5.87 10.64 1.75
C VAL A 103 -5.84 11.58 2.94
N THR A 104 -6.79 11.42 3.85
CA THR A 104 -6.82 12.13 5.13
C THR A 104 -6.67 11.11 6.25
N ILE A 105 -5.67 11.27 7.10
CA ILE A 105 -5.57 10.55 8.37
C ILE A 105 -5.97 11.53 9.46
N ASP A 106 -7.07 11.21 10.16
CA ASP A 106 -7.67 11.97 11.27
C ASP A 106 -7.80 11.08 12.52
N SER A 107 -6.95 10.06 12.63
CA SER A 107 -7.04 9.03 13.67
C SER A 107 -5.67 8.52 14.11
N TYR A 108 -5.69 7.64 15.11
CA TYR A 108 -4.51 6.99 15.66
C TYR A 108 -4.10 5.76 14.82
N VAL A 109 -2.81 5.62 14.54
CA VAL A 109 -2.21 4.46 13.86
C VAL A 109 -1.01 3.96 14.66
N SER A 110 -1.10 2.73 15.16
CA SER A 110 0.00 2.06 15.88
C SER A 110 1.16 1.69 14.96
N GLY A 111 0.85 1.23 13.76
CA GLY A 111 1.84 0.75 12.80
C GLY A 111 2.42 1.84 11.91
N ASN A 112 3.22 1.41 10.95
CA ASN A 112 3.76 2.25 9.90
C ASN A 112 2.67 2.63 8.90
N VAL A 113 2.84 3.78 8.28
CA VAL A 113 1.91 4.31 7.28
C VAL A 113 2.61 4.43 5.94
N PHE A 114 2.05 3.81 4.90
CA PHE A 114 2.54 3.83 3.53
C PHE A 114 1.48 4.42 2.62
N ILE A 115 1.72 5.62 2.06
CA ILE A 115 0.73 6.32 1.23
C ILE A 115 1.33 6.76 -0.11
N CYS A 116 0.60 6.49 -1.19
CA CYS A 116 0.76 7.13 -2.48
C CYS A 116 -0.55 7.81 -2.88
N ALA A 117 -0.57 9.14 -2.97
CA ALA A 117 -1.77 9.89 -3.36
C ALA A 117 -1.50 11.17 -4.14
N ASN A 118 -2.53 11.83 -4.67
CA ASN A 118 -2.37 13.18 -5.20
C ASN A 118 -2.23 14.19 -4.04
N GLU A 119 -3.10 14.10 -3.03
CA GLU A 119 -3.04 14.91 -1.82
C GLU A 119 -3.00 14.02 -0.55
N VAL A 120 -2.19 14.42 0.44
CA VAL A 120 -2.16 13.78 1.76
C VAL A 120 -2.27 14.82 2.86
N GLU A 121 -3.22 14.62 3.78
CA GLU A 121 -3.38 15.43 4.98
C GLU A 121 -3.33 14.53 6.22
N ILE A 122 -2.30 14.74 7.06
CA ILE A 122 -2.26 14.22 8.43
C ILE A 122 -2.81 15.35 9.31
N THR A 123 -4.03 15.18 9.82
CA THR A 123 -4.70 16.24 10.59
C THR A 123 -4.06 16.39 11.97
N LYS A 124 -4.45 17.45 12.69
CA LYS A 124 -4.03 17.67 14.08
C LYS A 124 -4.50 16.60 15.08
N ASN A 125 -5.51 15.80 14.72
CA ASN A 125 -6.04 14.74 15.60
C ASN A 125 -5.35 13.40 15.33
N ALA A 126 -4.55 13.31 14.26
CA ALA A 126 -3.83 12.10 13.92
C ALA A 126 -2.56 11.95 14.76
N GLU A 127 -2.29 10.69 15.13
CA GLU A 127 -1.07 10.27 15.83
C GLU A 127 -0.61 8.95 15.23
N ILE A 128 0.54 8.99 14.55
CA ILE A 128 1.21 7.81 13.98
C ILE A 128 2.38 7.49 14.90
N THR A 129 2.28 6.43 15.69
CA THR A 129 3.30 6.08 16.69
C THR A 129 4.54 5.40 16.11
N SER A 130 4.50 5.07 14.82
CA SER A 130 5.62 4.50 14.07
C SER A 130 6.13 5.47 12.98
N SER A 131 6.68 4.94 11.87
CA SER A 131 7.18 5.76 10.77
C SER A 131 6.14 5.92 9.65
N MET A 132 6.21 7.04 8.95
CA MET A 132 5.42 7.31 7.74
C MET A 132 6.30 7.33 6.49
N PHE A 133 5.82 6.72 5.42
CA PHE A 133 6.41 6.71 4.09
C PHE A 133 5.37 7.22 3.10
N CYS A 134 5.59 8.40 2.53
CA CYS A 134 4.55 9.07 1.77
C CYS A 134 5.06 9.72 0.48
N ILE A 135 4.35 9.48 -0.61
CA ILE A 135 4.53 10.17 -1.89
C ILE A 135 3.23 10.89 -2.22
N ALA A 136 3.31 12.21 -2.39
CA ALA A 136 2.15 13.02 -2.76
C ALA A 136 2.54 14.18 -3.69
N LYS A 137 1.58 14.75 -4.40
CA LYS A 137 1.81 16.05 -5.05
C LYS A 137 1.74 17.16 -4.00
N ASP A 138 0.72 17.13 -3.16
CA ASP A 138 0.46 18.10 -2.11
C ASP A 138 0.37 17.37 -0.76
N MET A 139 1.18 17.79 0.22
CA MET A 139 1.27 17.14 1.52
C MET A 139 1.18 18.17 2.65
N LYS A 140 0.36 17.87 3.65
CA LYS A 140 0.20 18.66 4.87
C LYS A 140 0.23 17.76 6.09
N ILE A 141 1.15 18.03 7.01
CA ILE A 141 1.27 17.30 8.27
C ILE A 141 1.05 18.28 9.42
N ASN A 142 -0.03 18.09 10.18
CA ASN A 142 -0.32 18.84 11.41
C ASN A 142 -0.43 17.93 12.64
N GLY A 143 -0.50 16.61 12.43
CA GLY A 143 -0.56 15.59 13.48
C GLY A 143 0.81 15.08 13.89
N GLY A 144 0.81 14.18 14.88
CA GLY A 144 2.01 13.54 15.40
C GLY A 144 2.51 12.40 14.53
N ILE A 145 3.82 12.34 14.33
CA ILE A 145 4.54 11.18 13.80
C ILE A 145 5.72 10.95 14.75
N ASP A 146 5.66 9.91 15.56
CA ASP A 146 6.59 9.74 16.69
C ASP A 146 8.01 9.36 16.26
N LEU A 147 8.13 8.59 15.18
CA LEU A 147 9.42 8.16 14.66
C LEU A 147 9.89 9.06 13.51
N ASN A 148 9.77 8.58 12.27
CA ASN A 148 10.31 9.29 11.11
C ASN A 148 9.24 9.46 10.03
N ALA A 149 9.28 10.60 9.34
CA ALA A 149 8.48 10.85 8.15
C ALA A 149 9.38 10.91 6.90
N TYR A 150 9.30 9.88 6.06
CA TYR A 150 10.00 9.79 4.78
C TYR A 150 9.06 10.22 3.66
N CYS A 151 9.18 11.48 3.23
CA CYS A 151 8.20 12.10 2.34
C CYS A 151 8.83 12.59 1.02
N ILE A 152 8.12 12.36 -0.08
CA ILE A 152 8.37 13.02 -1.37
C ILE A 152 7.10 13.80 -1.72
N ALA A 153 7.20 15.13 -1.74
CA ALA A 153 6.08 16.00 -2.05
C ALA A 153 6.47 17.08 -3.06
N GLY A 154 5.54 17.44 -3.95
CA GLY A 154 5.68 18.64 -4.78
C GLY A 154 5.55 19.92 -3.94
N ASN A 155 4.52 19.96 -3.09
CA ASN A 155 4.31 20.98 -2.07
C ASN A 155 4.21 20.31 -0.69
N PHE A 156 4.98 20.81 0.27
CA PHE A 156 5.04 20.25 1.62
C PHE A 156 4.81 21.34 2.66
N ASN A 157 3.83 21.13 3.54
CA ASN A 157 3.53 22.00 4.67
C ASN A 157 3.60 21.19 5.97
N LEU A 158 4.39 21.67 6.92
CA LEU A 158 4.45 21.16 8.29
C LEU A 158 3.86 22.22 9.21
N GLY A 159 2.81 21.85 9.94
CA GLY A 159 2.04 22.71 10.84
C GLY A 159 2.47 22.61 12.29
#